data_AF-A0A8S8Z2M4-F1
#
_entry.id   AF-A0A8S8Z2M4-F1
#
_cell.length_a   1.000
_cell.length_b   1.000
_cell.length_c   1.000
_cell.angle_alpha   90.00
_cell.angle_beta   90.00
_cell.angle_gamma   90.00
#
_symmetry.space_group_name_H-M   'P 1'
#
loop_
_entity.id
_entity.type
_entity.pdbx_description
1 polymer ?
#
loop_
_entity_poly.entity_id
_entity_poly.type
_entity_poly.pdbx_seq_one_letter_code
_entity_poly.pdbx_strand_id
1 'polypeptide(L)'
;MGTWAPATRSKKESEYEALSIHDNMIIIFARCPHLCCIPGWQLVSNDFTSDQWMPGGVDAGGNKLFCICHSSRYDPTVIEKNRSRNRTNGTEFEFIGVKRTGGPAPVGMPLIPFEVNGAGIIEALDDFVDWYTFCD
;
A
#
# COMPACT_ATOMS: atom_id res chain seq x y z
N MET A 1 -42.70 -2.74 -1.18
CA MET A 1 -41.44 -3.46 -0.90
C MET A 1 -40.65 -3.53 -2.19
N GLY A 2 -39.72 -2.60 -2.40
CA GLY A 2 -38.86 -2.59 -3.58
C GLY A 2 -37.75 -3.62 -3.40
N THR A 3 -37.69 -4.62 -4.27
CA THR A 3 -36.61 -5.59 -4.32
C THR A 3 -35.32 -4.88 -4.76
N TRP A 4 -34.31 -4.91 -3.90
CA TRP A 4 -32.94 -4.50 -4.24
C TRP A 4 -32.41 -5.53 -5.24
N ALA A 5 -32.27 -5.14 -6.51
CA ALA A 5 -31.57 -5.97 -7.48
C ALA A 5 -30.05 -5.86 -7.19
N PRO A 6 -29.29 -6.97 -7.16
CA PRO A 6 -27.84 -6.89 -6.98
C PRO A 6 -27.25 -6.11 -8.15
N ALA A 7 -26.43 -5.10 -7.84
CA ALA A 7 -25.73 -4.33 -8.84
C ALA A 7 -24.87 -5.26 -9.70
N THR A 8 -24.99 -5.18 -11.02
CA THR A 8 -24.13 -5.93 -11.94
C THR A 8 -22.71 -5.39 -11.83
N ARG A 9 -21.80 -6.23 -11.35
CA ARG A 9 -20.39 -5.92 -11.14
C ARG A 9 -19.73 -5.41 -12.43
N SER A 10 -19.01 -4.30 -12.35
CA SER A 10 -18.41 -3.69 -13.55
C SER A 10 -17.13 -4.42 -13.98
N LYS A 11 -16.77 -4.35 -15.27
CA LYS A 11 -15.56 -5.00 -15.83
C LYS A 11 -14.23 -4.53 -15.20
N LYS A 12 -14.21 -3.33 -14.62
CA LYS A 12 -13.05 -2.81 -13.86
C LYS A 12 -12.95 -3.40 -12.46
N GLU A 13 -14.06 -3.90 -11.93
CA GLU A 13 -14.11 -4.48 -10.59
C GLU A 13 -13.59 -5.93 -10.60
N SER A 14 -13.71 -6.64 -11.72
CA SER A 14 -13.06 -7.96 -11.88
C SER A 14 -11.54 -7.88 -11.98
N GLU A 15 -11.00 -6.76 -12.46
CA GLU A 15 -9.55 -6.56 -12.61
C GLU A 15 -8.84 -6.37 -11.27
N TYR A 16 -9.50 -5.73 -10.30
CA TYR A 16 -8.94 -5.47 -8.97
C TYR A 16 -9.45 -6.45 -7.90
N GLU A 17 -10.06 -7.56 -8.30
CA GLU A 17 -10.66 -8.47 -7.34
C GLU A 17 -9.63 -9.08 -6.38
N ALA A 18 -8.45 -9.41 -6.89
CA ALA A 18 -7.33 -9.89 -6.07
C ALA A 18 -6.82 -8.84 -5.06
N LEU A 19 -7.20 -7.56 -5.19
CA LEU A 19 -6.88 -6.48 -4.25
C LEU A 19 -8.01 -6.20 -3.24
N SER A 20 -9.10 -6.98 -3.27
CA SER A 20 -10.17 -6.85 -2.28
C SER A 20 -9.59 -7.03 -0.87
N ILE A 21 -9.95 -6.14 0.06
CA ILE A 21 -9.53 -6.27 1.46
C ILE A 21 -10.45 -7.29 2.14
N HIS A 22 -9.87 -8.37 2.63
CA HIS A 22 -10.56 -9.43 3.38
C HIS A 22 -9.78 -9.80 4.64
N ASP A 23 -10.38 -10.66 5.48
CA ASP A 23 -9.82 -11.13 6.77
C ASP A 23 -9.41 -10.03 7.76
N ASN A 24 -9.87 -8.78 7.53
CA ASN A 24 -9.43 -7.58 8.25
C ASN A 24 -7.90 -7.36 8.19
N MET A 25 -7.26 -7.77 7.09
CA MET A 25 -5.82 -7.69 6.91
C MET A 25 -5.46 -6.90 5.65
N ILE A 26 -4.31 -6.23 5.70
CA ILE A 26 -3.59 -5.75 4.53
C ILE A 26 -2.15 -6.23 4.63
N ILE A 27 -1.53 -6.54 3.49
CA ILE A 27 -0.11 -6.85 3.41
C ILE A 27 0.55 -5.76 2.59
N ILE A 28 1.64 -5.21 3.10
CA ILE A 28 2.33 -4.07 2.49
C ILE A 28 3.72 -4.53 2.06
N PHE A 29 4.13 -4.17 0.85
CA PHE A 29 5.50 -4.37 0.43
C PHE A 29 6.45 -3.47 1.21
N ALA A 30 7.35 -4.08 2.00
CA ALA A 30 8.22 -3.39 2.95
C ALA A 30 9.42 -2.66 2.31
N ARG A 31 9.23 -2.07 1.12
CA ARG A 31 10.24 -1.27 0.42
C ARG A 31 9.66 0.08 0.02
N CYS A 32 10.38 1.14 0.37
CA CYS A 32 10.05 2.50 0.02
C CYS A 32 10.18 2.73 -1.50
N PRO A 33 9.13 3.20 -2.21
CA PRO A 33 9.17 3.51 -3.65
C PRO A 33 10.10 4.66 -4.07
N HIS A 34 10.79 5.30 -3.13
CA HIS A 34 11.81 6.29 -3.46
C HIS A 34 13.09 5.62 -3.95
N LEU A 35 13.79 4.91 -3.05
CA LEU A 35 15.09 4.28 -3.27
C LEU A 35 15.25 3.01 -2.40
N CYS A 36 14.14 2.29 -2.17
CA CYS A 36 14.12 0.90 -1.70
C CYS A 36 14.70 0.61 -0.32
N CYS A 37 14.86 1.64 0.51
CA CYS A 37 15.06 1.45 1.93
C CYS A 37 13.84 0.75 2.56
N ILE A 38 14.08 0.04 3.66
CA ILE A 38 13.02 -0.58 4.46
C ILE A 38 12.48 0.51 5.40
N PRO A 39 11.25 1.01 5.17
CA PRO A 39 10.61 1.86 6.16
C PRO A 39 10.22 1.00 7.36
N GLY A 40 10.20 1.58 8.54
CA GLY A 40 9.67 0.88 9.70
C GLY A 40 8.82 1.77 10.56
N TRP A 41 8.08 1.10 11.42
CA TRP A 41 7.27 1.73 12.45
C TRP A 41 8.19 2.14 13.59
N GLN A 42 8.15 3.42 13.98
CA GLN A 42 8.83 3.91 15.19
C GLN A 42 10.35 3.57 15.25
N LEU A 43 11.04 3.46 14.11
CA LEU A 43 12.46 3.03 14.07
C LEU A 43 13.44 4.02 14.74
N VAL A 44 13.01 5.25 14.98
CA VAL A 44 13.83 6.32 15.54
C VAL A 44 13.01 7.01 16.63
N SER A 45 13.61 7.49 17.72
CA SER A 45 12.89 8.31 18.71
C SER A 45 13.01 9.78 18.31
N ASN A 46 11.99 10.34 17.66
CA ASN A 46 11.87 11.75 17.31
C ASN A 46 10.38 12.14 17.18
N ASP A 47 10.07 13.41 16.94
CA ASP A 47 8.69 13.90 16.88
C ASP A 47 7.85 13.26 15.74
N PHE A 48 8.47 12.83 14.63
CA PHE A 48 7.80 12.21 13.49
C PHE A 48 7.43 10.74 13.71
N THR A 49 8.14 10.08 14.60
CA THR A 49 8.02 8.65 14.92
C THR A 49 7.61 8.42 16.38
N SER A 50 7.31 9.51 17.11
CA SER A 50 6.74 9.47 18.46
C SER A 50 5.44 8.70 18.45
N ASP A 51 5.18 7.90 19.50
CA ASP A 51 3.99 7.07 19.62
C ASP A 51 2.72 7.90 19.86
N GLN A 52 2.25 8.56 18.81
CA GLN A 52 1.11 9.46 18.81
C GLN A 52 0.22 9.10 17.62
N TRP A 53 -1.01 8.65 17.91
CA TRP A 53 -1.98 8.31 16.88
C TRP A 53 -2.86 9.52 16.55
N MET A 54 -2.78 10.00 15.31
CA MET A 54 -3.60 11.09 14.75
C MET A 54 -4.36 10.64 13.50
N PRO A 55 -5.71 10.59 13.51
CA PRO A 55 -6.48 10.12 12.37
C PRO A 55 -6.22 10.98 11.12
N GLY A 56 -6.16 10.32 9.94
CA GLY A 56 -5.97 10.98 8.65
C GLY A 56 -4.52 11.21 8.21
N GLY A 57 -3.53 10.72 8.97
CA GLY A 57 -2.15 10.64 8.51
C GLY A 57 -1.46 12.00 8.33
N VAL A 58 -1.82 13.01 9.13
CA VAL A 58 -1.17 14.33 9.14
C VAL A 58 0.33 14.22 9.41
N ASP A 59 1.14 15.18 8.95
CA ASP A 59 2.62 15.15 9.13
C ASP A 59 3.13 15.18 10.57
N ALA A 60 2.24 15.42 11.54
CA ALA A 60 2.53 15.31 12.95
C ALA A 60 2.22 13.90 13.49
N GLY A 61 3.24 13.20 14.01
CA GLY A 61 3.07 12.05 14.90
C GLY A 61 2.89 10.67 14.26
N GLY A 62 3.18 9.64 15.06
CA GLY A 62 3.42 8.22 14.78
C GLY A 62 2.29 7.37 14.21
N ASN A 63 1.56 7.87 13.21
CA ASN A 63 0.68 7.06 12.38
C ASN A 63 1.32 6.55 11.09
N LYS A 64 2.64 6.46 11.06
CA LYS A 64 3.36 6.36 9.80
C LYS A 64 4.45 5.33 9.81
N LEU A 65 4.52 4.58 8.73
CA LEU A 65 5.74 3.92 8.33
C LEU A 65 6.71 5.01 7.86
N PHE A 66 7.87 5.08 8.53
CA PHE A 66 8.87 6.12 8.29
C PHE A 66 10.09 5.51 7.60
N CYS A 67 10.45 6.09 6.45
CA CYS A 67 11.66 5.76 5.72
C CYS A 67 12.79 6.71 6.12
N ILE A 68 13.71 6.22 6.96
CA ILE A 68 14.82 7.01 7.50
C ILE A 68 15.73 7.62 6.43
N CYS A 69 15.86 6.96 5.27
CA CYS A 69 16.82 7.37 4.25
C CYS A 69 16.56 8.79 3.73
N HIS A 70 15.31 9.14 3.46
CA HIS A 70 14.96 10.44 2.89
C HIS A 70 13.66 11.01 3.47
N SER A 71 13.25 10.52 4.64
CA SER A 71 12.07 10.97 5.38
C SER A 71 10.74 10.83 4.63
N SER A 72 10.61 9.81 3.77
CA SER A 72 9.31 9.42 3.22
C SER A 72 8.42 8.82 4.30
N ARG A 73 7.13 9.15 4.24
CA ARG A 73 6.15 8.83 5.28
C ARG A 73 4.89 8.24 4.65
N TYR A 74 4.33 7.21 5.26
CA TYR A 74 3.17 6.49 4.75
C TYR A 74 2.17 6.18 5.85
N ASP A 75 0.89 6.45 5.61
CA ASP A 75 -0.21 6.12 6.53
C ASP A 75 -0.79 4.74 6.17
N PRO A 76 -0.57 3.69 6.99
CA PRO A 76 -1.06 2.35 6.70
C PRO A 76 -2.57 2.19 6.91
N THR A 77 -3.27 3.21 7.41
CA THR A 77 -4.72 3.17 7.67
C THR A 77 -5.54 3.70 6.49
N VAL A 78 -4.89 4.27 5.47
CA VAL A 78 -5.54 4.80 4.28
C VAL A 78 -4.87 4.20 3.05
N ILE A 79 -5.68 3.68 2.12
CA ILE A 79 -5.22 3.19 0.83
C ILE A 79 -5.47 4.23 -0.27
N GLU A 80 -4.60 4.25 -1.27
CA GLU A 80 -4.70 5.13 -2.42
C GLU A 80 -4.38 4.39 -3.72
N LYS A 81 -5.00 4.83 -4.81
CA LYS A 81 -4.64 4.38 -6.15
C LYS A 81 -3.43 5.16 -6.63
N ASN A 82 -2.39 4.43 -7.01
CA ASN A 82 -1.14 4.96 -7.52
C ASN A 82 -0.96 4.60 -9.00
N ARG A 83 -0.12 5.38 -9.68
CA ARG A 83 0.38 5.09 -11.02
C ARG A 83 1.89 5.19 -11.01
N SER A 84 2.56 4.21 -11.58
CA SER A 84 4.02 4.20 -11.72
C SER A 84 4.42 3.71 -13.11
N ARG A 85 5.73 3.73 -13.37
CA ARG A 85 6.34 3.30 -14.63
C ARG A 85 7.31 2.17 -14.34
N ASN A 86 7.17 1.08 -15.09
CA ASN A 86 8.10 -0.03 -15.05
C ASN A 86 9.46 0.46 -15.55
N ARG A 87 10.50 0.35 -14.72
CA ARG A 87 11.82 0.92 -15.02
C ARG A 87 12.52 0.21 -16.17
N THR A 88 12.18 -1.06 -16.41
CA THR A 88 12.84 -1.92 -17.40
C THR A 88 12.33 -1.68 -18.81
N ASN A 89 11.01 -1.55 -18.99
CA ASN A 89 10.40 -1.43 -20.33
C ASN A 89 9.64 -0.11 -20.54
N GLY A 90 9.49 0.70 -19.49
CA GLY A 90 8.85 1.99 -19.54
C GLY A 90 7.32 1.97 -19.59
N THR A 91 6.66 0.82 -19.46
CA THR A 91 5.19 0.73 -19.43
C THR A 91 4.64 1.38 -18.16
N GLU A 92 3.51 2.04 -18.26
CA GLU A 92 2.81 2.58 -17.09
C GLU A 92 1.86 1.53 -16.54
N PHE A 93 1.75 1.46 -15.22
CA PHE A 93 0.84 0.55 -14.52
C PHE A 93 0.22 1.25 -13.31
N GLU A 94 -0.92 0.75 -12.89
CA GLU A 94 -1.65 1.24 -11.72
C GLU A 94 -1.65 0.16 -10.64
N PHE A 95 -1.61 0.59 -9.37
CA PHE A 95 -1.65 -0.31 -8.23
C PHE A 95 -2.28 0.38 -7.03
N ILE A 96 -2.73 -0.39 -6.04
CA ILE A 96 -3.20 0.14 -4.76
C ILE A 96 -2.06 0.06 -3.75
N GLY A 97 -1.89 1.12 -2.98
CA GLY A 97 -0.87 1.18 -1.94
C GLY A 97 -1.34 1.95 -0.72
N VAL A 98 -0.62 1.84 0.40
CA VAL A 98 -0.86 2.69 1.56
C VAL A 98 -0.43 4.12 1.27
N LYS A 99 -1.23 5.07 1.75
CA LYS A 99 -1.16 6.47 1.37
C LYS A 99 0.20 7.08 1.68
N ARG A 100 0.86 7.68 0.68
CA ARG A 100 1.99 8.57 0.96
C ARG A 100 1.48 9.85 1.62
N THR A 101 2.09 10.20 2.75
CA THR A 101 1.72 11.41 3.48
C THR A 101 2.82 12.47 3.49
N GLY A 102 4.07 12.11 3.13
CA GLY A 102 5.14 13.10 3.00
C GLY A 102 6.46 12.51 2.48
N GLY A 103 7.45 13.40 2.30
CA GLY A 103 8.78 13.09 1.78
C GLY A 103 8.84 12.86 0.26
N PRO A 104 10.02 12.47 -0.27
CA PRO A 104 10.30 12.48 -1.71
C PRO A 104 9.81 11.24 -2.47
N ALA A 105 9.19 10.25 -1.81
CA ALA A 105 8.67 9.10 -2.53
C ALA A 105 7.62 9.52 -3.58
N PRO A 106 7.65 8.95 -4.79
CA PRO A 106 6.75 9.36 -5.87
C PRO A 106 5.32 8.82 -5.72
N VAL A 107 5.14 7.73 -4.97
CA VAL A 107 3.88 6.97 -4.80
C VAL A 107 3.78 6.36 -3.41
N GLY A 108 2.59 5.89 -3.02
CA GLY A 108 2.35 5.08 -1.83
C GLY A 108 2.99 3.69 -1.91
N MET A 109 3.12 3.00 -0.77
CA MET A 109 3.74 1.66 -0.75
C MET A 109 2.76 0.59 -1.21
N PRO A 110 3.14 -0.29 -2.16
CA PRO A 110 2.20 -1.26 -2.73
C PRO A 110 1.59 -2.19 -1.69
N LEU A 111 0.31 -2.50 -1.88
CA LEU A 111 -0.30 -3.65 -1.24
C LEU A 111 0.13 -4.92 -1.98
N ILE A 112 0.37 -5.97 -1.22
CA ILE A 112 0.56 -7.32 -1.72
C ILE A 112 -0.82 -8.00 -1.67
N PRO A 113 -1.43 -8.34 -2.81
CA PRO A 113 -2.64 -9.17 -2.84
C PRO A 113 -2.32 -10.52 -2.19
N PHE A 114 -3.27 -11.07 -1.44
CA PHE A 114 -3.06 -12.29 -0.67
C PHE A 114 -4.32 -13.12 -0.59
N GLU A 115 -4.17 -14.39 -0.23
CA GLU A 115 -5.27 -15.23 0.20
C GLU A 115 -4.95 -15.91 1.53
N VAL A 116 -6.01 -16.31 2.25
CA VAL A 116 -5.90 -17.19 3.43
C VAL A 116 -6.48 -18.53 3.03
N ASN A 117 -5.62 -19.55 2.89
CA ASN A 117 -6.07 -20.85 2.43
C ASN A 117 -6.84 -21.61 3.53
N GLY A 118 -7.41 -22.78 3.18
CA GLY A 118 -8.22 -23.59 4.10
C GLY A 118 -7.48 -24.11 5.35
N ALA A 119 -6.14 -24.06 5.36
CA ALA A 119 -5.31 -24.40 6.51
C ALA A 119 -4.91 -23.16 7.35
N GLY A 120 -5.39 -21.97 6.98
CA GLY A 120 -5.06 -20.70 7.65
C GLY A 120 -3.69 -20.13 7.29
N ILE A 121 -3.08 -20.59 6.19
CA ILE A 121 -1.80 -20.07 5.70
C ILE A 121 -2.07 -18.85 4.82
N ILE A 122 -1.29 -17.79 5.03
CA ILE A 122 -1.32 -16.58 4.21
C ILE A 122 -0.37 -16.79 3.03
N GLU A 123 -0.89 -16.66 1.81
CA GLU A 123 -0.13 -16.79 0.57
C GLU A 123 -0.24 -15.49 -0.24
N ALA A 124 0.89 -15.00 -0.76
CA ALA A 124 0.92 -13.82 -1.62
C ALA A 124 0.58 -14.21 -3.05
N LEU A 125 -0.24 -13.39 -3.71
CA LEU A 125 -0.63 -13.56 -5.11
C LEU A 125 0.31 -12.77 -6.04
N ASP A 126 0.47 -13.21 -7.28
CA ASP A 126 1.37 -12.62 -8.28
C ASP A 126 0.67 -11.75 -9.35
N ASP A 127 -0.61 -11.43 -9.16
CA ASP A 127 -1.43 -10.63 -10.08
C ASP A 127 -0.92 -9.20 -10.28
N PHE A 128 -0.27 -8.63 -9.26
CA PHE A 128 0.26 -7.26 -9.26
C PHE A 128 1.73 -7.31 -8.88
N VAL A 129 2.62 -7.57 -9.85
CA VAL A 129 4.08 -7.64 -9.61
C VAL A 129 4.86 -6.51 -10.28
N ASP A 130 4.23 -5.69 -11.12
CA ASP A 130 4.92 -4.59 -11.81
C ASP A 130 5.56 -3.57 -10.85
N TRP A 131 5.03 -3.43 -9.63
CA TRP A 131 5.62 -2.56 -8.63
C TRP A 131 6.94 -3.08 -8.05
N TYR A 132 7.33 -4.35 -8.24
CA TYR A 132 8.70 -4.78 -7.89
C TYR A 132 9.76 -3.96 -8.65
N THR A 133 9.41 -3.47 -9.84
CA THR A 133 10.34 -2.80 -10.77
C THR A 133 10.90 -1.47 -10.28
N PHE A 134 10.35 -0.86 -9.22
CA PHE A 134 10.99 0.32 -8.63
C PHE A 134 12.17 -0.01 -7.73
N CYS A 135 12.36 -1.29 -7.38
CA CYS A 135 13.46 -1.82 -6.55
C CYS A 135 14.39 -2.82 -7.23
N ASP A 136 14.32 -2.91 -8.55
CA ASP A 136 15.23 -3.68 -9.38
C ASP A 136 16.61 -3.02 -9.53
#